data_AF-A0AA46SAN2-F1
#
_entry.id   AF-A0AA46SAN2-F1
#
_cell.length_a   1.000
_cell.length_b   1.000
_cell.length_c   1.000
_cell.angle_alpha   90.00
_cell.angle_beta   90.00
_cell.angle_gamma   90.00
#
_symmetry.space_group_name_H-M   'P 1'
#
loop_
_entity.id
_entity.type
_entity.pdbx_description
1 polymer ?
#
loop_
_entity_poly.entity_id
_entity_poly.type
_entity_poly.pdbx_seq_one_letter_code
_entity_poly.pdbx_strand_id
1 'polypeptide(L)'
;MAVSVGLVASCGDGDTTPGAQSTTSASVPASAPAPATTAESAPASSSPETSPAATSEDATPPAGSSFPGEDLTPEQAEALQRAVDEGSQPWRLDPSLVAQAFVADRFGWSDTDARAADPHTVEVTNRADGSIVVLQLRRPVRESADGIWVVTDGVRIG
;
A
#
# COMPACT_ATOMS: atom_id res chain seq x y z
N MET A 1 -39.22 8.57 -14.29
CA MET A 1 -38.08 9.44 -13.91
C MET A 1 -38.64 10.73 -13.35
N ALA A 2 -38.45 10.98 -12.05
CA ALA A 2 -38.80 12.24 -11.41
C ALA A 2 -37.58 12.67 -10.59
N VAL A 3 -37.00 13.80 -10.94
CA VAL A 3 -35.84 14.41 -10.27
C VAL A 3 -36.39 15.57 -9.44
N SER A 4 -36.22 15.51 -8.13
CA SER A 4 -36.64 16.57 -7.21
C SER A 4 -35.42 17.32 -6.68
N VAL A 5 -35.41 18.62 -6.95
CA VAL A 5 -34.50 19.66 -6.46
C VAL A 5 -35.00 20.16 -5.10
N GLY A 6 -34.09 20.44 -4.16
CA GLY A 6 -34.39 21.16 -2.92
C GLY A 6 -33.17 21.92 -2.40
N LEU A 7 -33.29 23.26 -2.35
CA LEU A 7 -32.28 24.26 -1.93
C LEU A 7 -32.78 25.02 -0.69
N VAL A 8 -31.82 25.44 0.15
CA VAL A 8 -31.75 26.50 1.19
C VAL A 8 -32.61 26.45 2.46
N ALA A 9 -31.97 26.63 3.63
CA ALA A 9 -31.84 27.92 4.35
C ALA A 9 -31.64 27.69 5.86
N SER A 10 -30.63 28.32 6.49
CA SER A 10 -30.85 28.98 7.78
C SER A 10 -29.77 30.02 8.07
N CYS A 11 -30.23 31.23 8.37
CA CYS A 11 -29.47 32.43 8.70
C CYS A 11 -29.21 32.50 10.21
N GLY A 12 -28.05 33.04 10.59
CA GLY A 12 -27.80 33.56 11.93
C GLY A 12 -27.21 34.97 11.79
N ASP A 13 -28.04 35.97 12.07
CA ASP A 13 -27.78 37.41 11.92
C ASP A 13 -27.21 37.99 13.24
N GLY A 14 -26.35 39.00 13.14
CA GLY A 14 -25.67 39.64 14.27
C GLY A 14 -25.04 40.97 13.88
N ASP A 15 -25.88 42.00 13.88
CA ASP A 15 -25.72 43.43 13.55
C ASP A 15 -24.62 44.21 14.32
N THR A 16 -23.90 45.12 13.65
CA THR A 16 -23.78 46.58 13.95
C THR A 16 -22.57 47.24 13.23
N THR A 17 -22.81 48.45 12.72
CA THR A 17 -22.00 49.32 11.81
C THR A 17 -21.20 50.39 12.61
N PRO A 18 -20.52 51.42 12.03
CA PRO A 18 -19.34 51.52 11.14
C PRO A 18 -18.10 52.16 11.84
N GLY A 19 -16.87 52.02 11.31
CA GLY A 19 -15.73 52.80 11.85
C GLY A 19 -14.41 52.75 11.07
N ALA A 20 -14.09 53.88 10.45
CA ALA A 20 -12.77 54.51 10.28
C ALA A 20 -11.55 53.69 9.79
N GLN A 21 -11.15 54.01 8.56
CA GLN A 21 -9.80 54.46 8.14
C GLN A 21 -8.61 54.18 9.09
N SER A 22 -7.52 53.64 8.56
CA SER A 22 -6.30 54.44 8.28
C SER A 22 -5.12 53.56 7.87
N THR A 23 -4.50 53.99 6.78
CA THR A 23 -3.11 53.75 6.41
C THR A 23 -2.15 54.04 7.56
N THR A 24 -1.10 53.23 7.76
CA THR A 24 0.31 53.67 7.84
C THR A 24 1.28 52.51 8.05
N SER A 25 2.39 52.62 7.34
CA SER A 25 3.62 51.84 7.44
C SER A 25 4.41 52.25 8.69
N ALA A 26 5.10 51.31 9.37
CA ALA A 26 6.45 51.52 9.91
C ALA A 26 6.97 50.28 10.67
N SER A 27 8.19 49.88 10.30
CA SER A 27 9.05 48.88 10.91
C SER A 27 9.43 49.16 12.37
N VAL A 28 9.75 48.12 13.14
CA VAL A 28 10.84 48.14 14.14
C VAL A 28 11.43 46.73 14.39
N PRO A 29 12.74 46.61 14.74
CA PRO A 29 13.54 45.38 14.62
C PRO A 29 13.90 44.68 15.95
N ALA A 30 14.51 43.50 15.81
CA ALA A 30 15.56 42.87 16.63
C ALA A 30 15.28 42.45 18.10
N SER A 31 15.29 41.14 18.37
CA SER A 31 16.40 40.44 19.07
C SER A 31 16.06 38.99 19.39
N ALA A 32 16.97 38.08 19.04
CA ALA A 32 16.98 36.67 19.45
C ALA A 32 17.44 36.51 20.90
N PRO A 33 17.11 35.38 21.55
CA PRO A 33 18.15 34.35 21.69
C PRO A 33 17.67 32.93 21.36
N ALA A 34 18.57 32.16 20.76
CA ALA A 34 18.44 30.75 20.45
C ALA A 34 18.41 29.88 21.72
N PRO A 35 17.55 28.84 21.82
CA PRO A 35 17.82 27.72 22.70
C PRO A 35 18.87 26.81 22.07
N ALA A 36 19.87 26.48 22.88
CA ALA A 36 21.03 25.69 22.55
C ALA A 36 20.68 24.28 22.06
N THR A 37 21.46 23.84 21.07
CA THR A 37 21.64 22.48 20.61
C THR A 37 21.89 21.53 21.78
N THR A 38 20.91 20.69 22.10
CA THR A 38 21.16 19.44 22.82
C THR A 38 21.65 18.43 21.79
N ALA A 39 22.95 18.12 21.86
CA ALA A 39 23.53 16.97 21.18
C ALA A 39 23.01 15.70 21.89
N GLU A 40 21.95 15.09 21.36
CA GLU A 40 21.58 13.73 21.74
C GLU A 40 22.42 12.75 20.93
N SER A 41 23.22 11.99 21.67
CA SER A 41 24.23 11.08 21.15
C SER A 41 23.54 9.92 20.42
N ALA A 42 23.70 9.87 19.09
CA ALA A 42 23.38 8.68 18.33
C ALA A 42 24.33 7.55 18.77
N PRO A 43 23.84 6.40 19.25
CA PRO A 43 24.67 5.21 19.31
C PRO A 43 24.98 4.80 17.87
N ALA A 44 26.26 4.88 17.50
CA ALA A 44 26.80 4.15 16.36
C ALA A 44 26.66 2.64 16.66
N SER A 45 25.48 2.08 16.41
CA SER A 45 25.28 0.64 16.41
C SER A 45 25.92 0.10 15.13
N SER A 46 27.08 -0.50 15.37
CA SER A 46 27.91 -1.22 14.42
C SER A 46 27.07 -2.15 13.54
N SER A 47 27.11 -1.90 12.24
CA SER A 47 26.73 -2.89 11.23
C SER A 47 27.67 -4.09 11.34
N PRO A 48 27.19 -5.32 11.60
CA PRO A 48 27.88 -6.48 11.08
C PRO A 48 27.61 -6.53 9.58
N GLU A 49 28.59 -6.10 8.78
CA GLU A 49 28.80 -6.65 7.44
C GLU A 49 28.97 -8.16 7.57
N THR A 50 27.87 -8.88 7.38
CA THR A 50 27.91 -10.23 6.83
C THR A 50 26.92 -10.22 5.69
N SER A 51 27.41 -9.76 4.56
CA SER A 51 26.89 -10.09 3.24
C SER A 51 26.91 -11.61 3.11
N PRO A 52 25.76 -12.33 3.11
CA PRO A 52 25.73 -13.52 2.30
C PRO A 52 25.93 -13.01 0.88
N ALA A 53 27.04 -13.38 0.26
CA ALA A 53 27.10 -13.50 -1.17
C ALA A 53 26.03 -14.54 -1.57
N ALA A 54 24.77 -14.10 -1.59
CA ALA A 54 23.74 -14.77 -2.33
C ALA A 54 24.09 -14.47 -3.77
N THR A 55 24.84 -15.38 -4.37
CA THR A 55 24.59 -15.75 -5.76
C THR A 55 23.15 -16.25 -5.82
N SER A 56 22.18 -15.33 -5.69
CA SER A 56 20.88 -15.51 -6.30
C SER A 56 21.18 -15.22 -7.76
N GLU A 57 21.48 -16.28 -8.52
CA GLU A 57 21.19 -16.25 -9.93
C GLU A 57 19.80 -15.63 -10.06
N ASP A 58 19.76 -14.41 -10.62
CA ASP A 58 18.60 -13.83 -11.27
C ASP A 58 18.21 -14.80 -12.39
N ALA A 59 17.61 -15.90 -11.98
CA ALA A 59 16.86 -16.78 -12.83
C ALA A 59 15.42 -16.41 -12.60
N THR A 60 15.05 -15.18 -12.99
CA THR A 60 13.65 -14.91 -13.27
C THR A 60 13.15 -16.08 -14.14
N PRO A 61 12.16 -16.87 -13.68
CA PRO A 61 11.81 -18.13 -14.31
C PRO A 61 11.56 -17.93 -15.80
N PRO A 62 12.02 -18.83 -16.69
CA PRO A 62 11.79 -18.65 -18.12
C PRO A 62 10.29 -18.66 -18.40
N ALA A 63 9.86 -17.87 -19.40
CA ALA A 63 8.46 -17.86 -19.82
C ALA A 63 7.98 -19.30 -20.10
N GLY A 64 6.77 -19.62 -19.63
CA GLY A 64 6.18 -20.95 -19.59
C GLY A 64 6.45 -21.73 -18.29
N SER A 65 7.27 -21.20 -17.36
CA SER A 65 7.56 -21.91 -16.10
C SER A 65 6.56 -21.57 -15.01
N SER A 66 6.07 -22.62 -14.34
CA SER A 66 5.26 -22.49 -13.13
C SER A 66 6.12 -22.30 -11.88
N PHE A 67 5.59 -21.61 -10.88
CA PHE A 67 6.22 -21.43 -9.58
C PHE A 67 5.20 -21.58 -8.44
N PRO A 68 5.63 -22.03 -7.24
CA PRO A 68 4.74 -22.19 -6.09
C PRO A 68 4.30 -20.84 -5.51
N GLY A 69 3.12 -20.79 -4.91
CA GLY A 69 2.60 -19.62 -4.18
C GLY A 69 3.18 -19.48 -2.75
N GLU A 70 2.35 -18.99 -1.83
CA GLU A 70 2.74 -18.67 -0.42
C GLU A 70 2.78 -19.90 0.51
N ASP A 71 2.29 -21.07 0.07
CA ASP A 71 2.29 -22.37 0.79
C ASP A 71 1.89 -22.30 2.28
N LEU A 72 0.76 -21.64 2.58
CA LEU A 72 0.26 -21.52 3.96
C LEU A 72 -0.43 -22.81 4.43
N THR A 73 -0.13 -23.22 5.67
CA THR A 73 -0.93 -24.24 6.37
C THR A 73 -2.31 -23.68 6.76
N PRO A 74 -3.31 -24.54 7.02
CA PRO A 74 -4.63 -24.09 7.47
C PRO A 74 -4.56 -23.19 8.71
N GLU A 75 -3.74 -23.54 9.70
CA GLU A 75 -3.59 -22.79 10.94
C GLU A 75 -2.96 -21.41 10.72
N GLN A 76 -1.99 -21.32 9.80
CA GLN A 76 -1.38 -20.05 9.40
C GLN A 76 -2.38 -19.15 8.67
N ALA A 77 -3.20 -19.73 7.78
CA ALA A 77 -4.25 -19.01 7.10
C ALA A 77 -5.31 -18.46 8.09
N GLU A 78 -5.70 -19.24 9.10
CA GLU A 78 -6.61 -18.78 10.15
C GLU A 78 -6.01 -17.65 11.00
N ALA A 79 -4.73 -17.76 11.37
CA ALA A 79 -4.04 -16.71 12.10
C ALA A 79 -3.96 -15.41 11.28
N LEU A 80 -3.69 -15.52 9.98
CA LEU A 80 -3.64 -14.40 9.06
C LEU A 80 -5.02 -13.77 8.85
N GLN A 81 -6.07 -14.57 8.73
CA GLN A 81 -7.45 -14.08 8.67
C GLN A 81 -7.80 -13.27 9.93
N ARG A 82 -7.43 -13.76 11.11
CA ARG A 82 -7.66 -13.03 12.37
C ARG A 82 -6.90 -11.70 12.40
N ALA A 83 -5.65 -11.68 11.97
CA ALA A 83 -4.87 -10.45 11.90
C ALA A 83 -5.51 -9.43 10.93
N VAL A 84 -6.06 -9.89 9.80
CA VAL A 84 -6.78 -9.03 8.84
C VAL A 84 -8.11 -8.53 9.40
N ASP A 85 -8.87 -9.39 10.08
CA ASP A 85 -10.08 -9.02 10.80
C ASP A 85 -9.78 -7.96 11.89
N GLU A 86 -8.59 -7.99 12.49
CA GLU A 86 -8.07 -6.98 13.44
C GLU A 86 -7.50 -5.71 12.77
N GLY A 87 -7.52 -5.64 11.43
CA GLY A 87 -7.11 -4.48 10.64
C GLY A 87 -5.67 -4.53 10.11
N SER A 88 -4.95 -5.63 10.29
CA SER A 88 -3.61 -5.82 9.70
C SER A 88 -3.71 -6.16 8.21
N GLN A 89 -2.84 -5.60 7.37
CA GLN A 89 -2.77 -5.98 5.95
C GLN A 89 -4.15 -6.01 5.23
N PRO A 90 -4.96 -4.93 5.29
CA PRO A 90 -6.31 -4.92 4.70
C PRO A 90 -6.30 -5.18 3.19
N TRP A 91 -5.16 -4.98 2.53
CA TRP A 91 -4.93 -5.34 1.14
C TRP A 91 -5.11 -6.83 0.85
N ARG A 92 -5.05 -7.71 1.86
CA ARG A 92 -5.30 -9.16 1.69
C ARG A 92 -6.74 -9.51 1.34
N LEU A 93 -7.66 -8.58 1.45
CA LEU A 93 -9.07 -8.75 1.03
C LEU A 93 -9.27 -8.51 -0.48
N ASP A 94 -8.26 -7.95 -1.16
CA ASP A 94 -8.31 -7.70 -2.60
C ASP A 94 -7.31 -8.61 -3.34
N PRO A 95 -7.77 -9.42 -4.32
CA PRO A 95 -6.90 -10.36 -4.99
C PRO A 95 -5.83 -9.67 -5.84
N SER A 96 -6.11 -8.48 -6.38
CA SER A 96 -5.16 -7.72 -7.21
C SER A 96 -4.05 -7.11 -6.36
N LEU A 97 -4.38 -6.64 -5.15
CA LEU A 97 -3.37 -6.15 -4.21
C LEU A 97 -2.50 -7.30 -3.66
N VAL A 98 -3.10 -8.45 -3.36
CA VAL A 98 -2.32 -9.66 -2.97
C VAL A 98 -1.36 -10.08 -4.08
N ALA A 99 -1.83 -10.12 -5.32
CA ALA A 99 -1.00 -10.46 -6.46
C ALA A 99 0.20 -9.50 -6.63
N GLN A 100 -0.04 -8.19 -6.50
CA GLN A 100 1.03 -7.18 -6.56
C GLN A 100 2.04 -7.34 -5.43
N ALA A 101 1.58 -7.51 -4.20
CA ALA A 101 2.45 -7.73 -3.05
C ALA A 101 3.31 -9.00 -3.22
N PHE A 102 2.72 -10.08 -3.74
CA PHE A 102 3.42 -11.33 -3.99
C PHE A 102 4.52 -11.17 -5.05
N VAL A 103 4.25 -10.52 -6.19
CA VAL A 103 5.29 -10.32 -7.22
C VAL A 103 6.37 -9.32 -6.79
N ALA A 104 6.01 -8.34 -5.95
CA ALA A 104 6.96 -7.39 -5.38
C ALA A 104 7.95 -8.10 -4.47
N ASP A 105 7.47 -8.97 -3.58
CA ASP A 105 8.30 -9.79 -2.69
C ASP A 105 9.16 -10.81 -3.48
N ARG A 106 8.53 -11.52 -4.42
CA ARG A 106 9.17 -12.64 -5.12
C ARG A 106 10.15 -12.22 -6.22
N PHE A 107 9.77 -11.23 -7.02
CA PHE A 107 10.51 -10.82 -8.22
C PHE A 107 11.10 -9.41 -8.10
N GLY A 108 10.86 -8.70 -7.00
CA GLY A 108 11.31 -7.31 -6.82
C GLY A 108 10.58 -6.31 -7.72
N TRP A 109 9.41 -6.67 -8.26
CA TRP A 109 8.67 -5.79 -9.17
C TRP A 109 7.99 -4.66 -8.41
N SER A 110 8.26 -3.42 -8.80
CA SER A 110 7.72 -2.23 -8.14
C SER A 110 6.74 -1.42 -9.00
N ASP A 111 6.78 -1.55 -10.32
CA ASP A 111 5.86 -0.87 -11.25
C ASP A 111 4.99 -1.92 -11.98
N THR A 112 3.95 -2.38 -11.29
CA THR A 112 3.08 -3.45 -11.75
C THR A 112 1.65 -2.96 -12.01
N ASP A 113 1.01 -3.54 -13.02
CA ASP A 113 -0.44 -3.44 -13.24
C ASP A 113 -1.04 -4.83 -13.00
N ALA A 114 -1.96 -4.96 -12.04
CA ALA A 114 -2.65 -6.21 -11.77
C ALA A 114 -4.12 -6.13 -12.19
N ARG A 115 -4.60 -7.17 -12.88
CA ARG A 115 -5.98 -7.28 -13.35
C ARG A 115 -6.53 -8.65 -13.05
N ALA A 116 -7.69 -8.68 -12.42
CA ALA A 116 -8.45 -9.92 -12.27
C ALA A 116 -8.90 -10.38 -13.66
N ALA A 117 -8.40 -11.55 -14.09
CA ALA A 117 -8.84 -12.23 -15.30
C ALA A 117 -10.08 -13.08 -15.02
N ASP A 118 -10.10 -13.74 -13.86
CA ASP A 118 -11.17 -14.59 -13.35
C ASP A 118 -11.31 -14.42 -11.82
N PRO A 119 -12.36 -14.96 -11.17
CA PRO A 119 -12.55 -14.82 -9.72
C PRO A 119 -11.37 -15.32 -8.87
N HIS A 120 -10.59 -16.27 -9.40
CA HIS A 120 -9.45 -16.90 -8.73
C HIS A 120 -8.14 -16.73 -9.50
N THR A 121 -8.10 -15.83 -10.49
CA THR A 121 -6.94 -15.65 -11.36
C THR A 121 -6.65 -14.18 -11.56
N VAL A 122 -5.43 -13.77 -11.28
CA VAL A 122 -4.96 -12.40 -11.50
C VAL A 122 -3.75 -12.42 -12.43
N GLU A 123 -3.82 -11.63 -13.48
CA GLU A 123 -2.68 -11.33 -14.34
C GLU A 123 -1.95 -10.10 -13.79
N VAL A 124 -0.63 -10.19 -13.66
CA VAL A 124 0.23 -9.07 -13.26
C VAL A 124 1.25 -8.81 -14.35
N THR A 125 1.22 -7.59 -14.86
CA THR A 125 2.19 -7.09 -15.85
C THR A 125 3.18 -6.17 -15.15
N ASN A 126 4.47 -6.45 -15.28
CA ASN A 126 5.53 -5.51 -14.93
C ASN A 126 5.64 -4.46 -16.06
N ARG A 127 5.38 -3.20 -15.74
CA ARG A 127 5.44 -2.11 -16.74
C ARG A 127 6.86 -1.68 -17.07
N ALA A 128 7.84 -2.05 -16.25
CA ALA A 128 9.24 -1.69 -16.48
C ALA A 128 9.84 -2.45 -17.68
N ASP A 129 9.51 -3.74 -17.83
CA ASP A 129 10.08 -4.62 -18.86
C ASP A 129 9.03 -5.34 -19.73
N GLY A 130 7.74 -5.26 -19.37
CA GLY A 130 6.65 -5.94 -20.05
C GLY A 130 6.47 -7.41 -19.66
N SER A 131 7.19 -7.91 -18.65
CA SER A 131 7.05 -9.28 -18.14
C SER A 131 5.64 -9.51 -17.60
N ILE A 132 5.08 -10.70 -17.82
CA ILE A 132 3.72 -11.04 -17.39
C ILE A 132 3.72 -12.34 -16.61
N VAL A 133 3.06 -12.32 -15.45
CA VAL A 133 2.73 -13.52 -14.68
C VAL A 133 1.23 -13.64 -14.49
N VAL A 134 0.74 -14.88 -14.54
CA VAL A 134 -0.62 -15.23 -14.18
C VAL A 134 -0.57 -15.97 -12.86
N LEU A 135 -1.30 -15.49 -11.86
CA LEU A 135 -1.35 -16.04 -10.52
C LEU A 135 -2.71 -16.66 -10.27
N GLN A 136 -2.71 -17.83 -9.65
CA GLN A 136 -3.90 -18.47 -9.10
C GLN A 136 -4.00 -18.12 -7.62
N LEU A 137 -5.19 -17.73 -7.19
CA LEU A 137 -5.47 -17.34 -5.81
C LEU A 137 -6.69 -18.11 -5.28
N ARG A 138 -6.68 -18.35 -3.96
CA ARG A 138 -7.83 -18.93 -3.26
C ARG A 138 -8.12 -18.18 -1.97
N ARG A 139 -9.32 -18.41 -1.43
CA ARG A 139 -9.70 -17.99 -0.08
C ARG A 139 -9.73 -19.20 0.86
N PRO A 140 -8.68 -19.45 1.65
CA PRO A 140 -8.56 -20.69 2.41
C PRO A 140 -9.48 -20.77 3.64
N VAL A 141 -9.88 -19.64 4.22
CA VAL A 141 -10.65 -19.61 5.49
C VAL A 141 -12.13 -19.31 5.28
N ARG A 142 -12.46 -18.32 4.43
CA ARG A 142 -13.84 -17.87 4.19
C ARG A 142 -14.04 -17.55 2.71
N GLU A 143 -15.09 -18.08 2.10
CA GLU A 143 -15.46 -17.82 0.70
C GLU A 143 -16.17 -16.46 0.50
N SER A 144 -16.43 -15.71 1.57
CA SER A 144 -17.06 -14.38 1.52
C SER A 144 -16.09 -13.28 1.07
N ALA A 145 -16.60 -12.07 0.82
CA ALA A 145 -15.77 -10.92 0.44
C ALA A 145 -14.74 -10.52 1.52
N ASP A 146 -15.01 -10.88 2.78
CA ASP A 146 -14.11 -10.64 3.92
C ASP A 146 -13.05 -11.75 4.09
N GLY A 147 -12.95 -12.69 3.16
CA GLY A 147 -11.94 -13.75 3.18
C GLY A 147 -10.60 -13.28 2.63
N ILE A 148 -9.51 -13.65 3.30
CA ILE A 148 -8.16 -13.36 2.80
C ILE A 148 -7.87 -14.12 1.50
N TRP A 149 -7.20 -13.45 0.57
CA TRP A 149 -6.64 -14.08 -0.63
C TRP A 149 -5.22 -14.57 -0.37
N VAL A 150 -4.92 -15.74 -0.92
CA VAL A 150 -3.60 -16.38 -0.85
C VAL A 150 -3.23 -16.91 -2.23
N VAL A 151 -2.02 -16.64 -2.68
CA VAL A 151 -1.50 -17.17 -3.94
C VAL A 151 -1.16 -18.65 -3.79
N THR A 152 -1.69 -19.51 -4.66
CA THR A 152 -1.42 -20.97 -4.65
C THR A 152 -0.31 -21.35 -5.60
N ASP A 153 -0.33 -20.76 -6.78
CA ASP A 153 0.58 -21.04 -7.87
C ASP A 153 0.60 -19.86 -8.84
N GLY A 154 1.60 -19.85 -9.70
CA GLY A 154 1.62 -18.93 -10.83
C GLY A 154 2.45 -19.44 -11.98
N VAL A 155 2.28 -18.82 -13.13
CA VAL A 155 3.02 -19.10 -14.36
C VAL A 155 3.49 -17.80 -14.96
N ARG A 156 4.77 -17.74 -15.34
CA ARG A 156 5.27 -16.62 -16.14
C ARG A 156 4.97 -16.89 -17.60
N ILE A 157 4.40 -15.93 -18.32
CA ILE A 157 4.02 -16.09 -19.74
C ILE A 157 4.71 -15.07 -20.66
N GLY A 158 5.35 -14.04 -20.11
CA GLY A 158 6.09 -13.00 -20.83
C GLY A 158 7.36 -12.59 -20.11
#